data_AF-A0A452XF41-F1
#
_entry.id   AF-A0A452XF41-F1
#
_cell.length_a   1.000
_cell.length_b   1.000
_cell.length_c   1.000
_cell.angle_alpha   90.00
_cell.angle_beta   90.00
_cell.angle_gamma   90.00
#
_symmetry.space_group_name_H-M   'P 1'
#
loop_
_entity.id
_entity.type
_entity.pdbx_description
1 polymer ?
#
loop_
_entity_poly.entity_id
_entity_poly.type
_entity_poly.pdbx_seq_one_letter_code
_entity_poly.pdbx_strand_id
1 'polypeptide(L)'
;MRRKGLYQSIKIANGFSNIHLGLACHGFEEYVLRTRLYRLFVEGLDRAFLEIWKRVNEGQTSFRDALQEVYNENPVPLRQHTLKAELECPGGFLQLERQFRRCTEGISKE
;
A
#
# COMPACT_ATOMS: atom_id res chain seq x y z
N MET A 1 0.71 6.24 -21.61
CA MET A 1 -0.11 5.50 -20.61
C MET A 1 -1.49 6.14 -20.35
N ARG A 2 -1.58 7.42 -19.96
CA ARG A 2 -2.86 8.07 -19.54
C ARG A 2 -4.01 7.97 -20.57
N ARG A 3 -3.75 8.25 -21.86
CA ARG A 3 -4.77 8.15 -22.93
C ARG A 3 -5.33 6.73 -23.09
N LYS A 4 -4.47 5.70 -22.97
CA LYS A 4 -4.90 4.29 -23.03
C LYS A 4 -5.77 3.94 -21.81
N GLY A 5 -5.39 4.40 -20.62
CA GLY A 5 -6.17 4.19 -19.39
C GLY A 5 -7.56 4.83 -19.46
N LEU A 6 -7.64 6.07 -19.92
CA LEU A 6 -8.92 6.75 -20.12
C LEU A 6 -9.81 6.02 -21.14
N TYR A 7 -9.23 5.62 -22.28
CA TYR A 7 -9.97 4.84 -23.27
C TYR A 7 -10.54 3.54 -22.70
N GLN A 8 -9.75 2.80 -21.91
CA GLN A 8 -10.23 1.57 -21.28
C GLN A 8 -11.32 1.83 -20.23
N SER A 9 -11.20 2.90 -19.44
CA SER A 9 -12.23 3.30 -18.49
C SER A 9 -13.57 3.59 -19.19
N ILE A 10 -13.54 4.33 -20.30
CA ILE A 10 -14.72 4.60 -21.12
C ILE A 10 -15.29 3.30 -21.72
N LYS A 11 -14.41 2.43 -22.24
CA LYS A 11 -14.83 1.14 -22.81
C LYS A 11 -15.54 0.25 -21.78
N ILE A 12 -15.04 0.21 -20.54
CA ILE A 12 -15.67 -0.52 -19.43
C ILE A 12 -17.01 0.12 -19.07
N ALA A 13 -17.06 1.45 -18.94
CA ALA A 13 -18.27 2.19 -18.58
C ALA A 13 -19.41 1.99 -19.60
N ASN A 14 -19.09 1.88 -20.89
CA ASN A 14 -20.07 1.59 -21.94
C ASN A 14 -20.79 0.23 -21.78
N GLY A 15 -20.27 -0.68 -20.94
CA GLY A 15 -20.96 -1.92 -20.56
C GLY A 15 -22.11 -1.72 -19.58
N PHE A 16 -22.31 -0.52 -19.04
CA PHE A 16 -23.31 -0.21 -18.02
C PHE A 16 -24.25 0.90 -18.49
N SER A 17 -25.56 0.66 -18.47
CA SER A 17 -26.57 1.61 -18.96
C SER A 17 -26.63 2.92 -18.16
N ASN A 18 -26.15 2.91 -16.91
CA ASN A 18 -26.29 4.04 -15.98
C ASN A 18 -24.99 4.84 -15.80
N ILE A 19 -23.90 4.48 -16.49
CA ILE A 19 -22.61 5.19 -16.38
C ILE A 19 -22.41 6.03 -17.62
N HIS A 20 -22.60 7.34 -17.48
CA HIS A 20 -22.36 8.30 -18.55
C HIS A 20 -20.86 8.57 -18.74
N LEU A 21 -20.48 9.00 -19.94
CA LEU A 21 -19.09 9.35 -20.30
C LEU A 21 -18.40 10.28 -19.29
N GLY A 22 -19.12 11.29 -18.79
CA GLY A 22 -18.59 12.21 -17.79
C GLY A 22 -18.18 11.51 -16.50
N LEU A 23 -19.00 10.57 -16.02
CA LEU A 23 -18.70 9.77 -14.82
C LEU A 23 -17.49 8.86 -15.03
N ALA A 24 -17.35 8.26 -16.21
CA ALA A 24 -16.19 7.44 -16.56
C ALA A 24 -14.89 8.28 -16.55
N CYS A 25 -14.92 9.46 -17.16
CA CYS A 25 -13.79 10.40 -17.16
C CYS A 25 -13.42 10.83 -15.73
N HIS A 26 -14.41 11.22 -14.91
CA HIS A 26 -14.17 11.61 -13.51
C HIS A 26 -13.60 10.46 -12.68
N GLY A 27 -14.18 9.26 -12.80
CA GLY A 27 -13.69 8.08 -12.07
C GLY A 27 -12.24 7.72 -12.46
N PHE A 28 -11.87 7.86 -13.73
CA PHE A 28 -10.48 7.66 -14.16
C PHE A 28 -9.53 8.68 -13.54
N GLU A 29 -9.90 9.96 -13.55
CA GLU A 29 -9.08 11.03 -12.97
C GLU A 29 -8.92 10.88 -11.46
N GLU A 30 -9.99 10.53 -10.75
CA GLU A 30 -9.95 10.21 -9.33
C GLU A 30 -9.02 9.01 -9.05
N TYR A 31 -9.11 7.95 -9.86
CA TYR A 31 -8.23 6.79 -9.74
C TYR A 31 -6.75 7.17 -9.94
N VAL A 32 -6.44 7.99 -10.95
CA VAL A 32 -5.08 8.46 -11.20
C VAL A 32 -4.56 9.29 -10.03
N LEU A 33 -5.38 10.21 -9.50
CA LEU A 33 -5.03 11.02 -8.34
C LEU A 33 -4.76 10.13 -7.12
N ARG A 34 -5.67 9.21 -6.81
CA ARG A 34 -5.55 8.28 -5.68
C ARG A 34 -4.30 7.41 -5.79
N THR A 35 -4.00 6.91 -6.98
CA THR A 35 -2.82 6.07 -7.23
C THR A 35 -1.52 6.86 -7.05
N ARG A 36 -1.49 8.11 -7.50
CA ARG A 36 -0.33 9.01 -7.29
C ARG A 36 -0.13 9.31 -5.81
N LEU A 37 -1.20 9.63 -5.09
CA LEU A 37 -1.15 9.86 -3.65
C LEU A 37 -0.66 8.61 -2.92
N TYR A 38 -1.25 7.45 -3.21
CA TYR A 38 -0.82 6.18 -2.63
C TYR A 38 0.66 5.90 -2.86
N ARG A 39 1.18 6.13 -4.08
CA ARG A 39 2.60 5.99 -4.38
C ARG A 39 3.47 6.82 -3.44
N LEU A 40 3.14 8.10 -3.22
CA LEU A 40 3.91 8.98 -2.32
C LEU A 40 3.95 8.44 -0.88
N PHE A 41 2.92 7.72 -0.46
CA PHE A 41 2.86 7.15 0.88
C PHE A 41 3.64 5.84 1.02
N VAL A 42 3.70 5.02 -0.03
CA VAL A 42 4.35 3.69 0.02
C VAL A 42 5.78 3.66 -0.52
N GLU A 43 6.18 4.67 -1.27
CA GLU A 43 7.53 4.76 -1.87
C GLU A 43 8.63 4.70 -0.81
N GLY A 44 9.53 3.72 -0.85
CA GLY A 44 10.59 3.57 0.15
C GLY A 44 10.18 2.86 1.45
N LEU A 45 8.96 2.30 1.52
CA LEU A 45 8.58 1.34 2.58
C LEU A 45 8.92 -0.12 2.22
N ASP A 46 9.29 -0.40 0.97
CA ASP A 46 9.71 -1.71 0.48
C ASP A 46 10.78 -2.35 1.37
N ARG A 47 11.82 -1.59 1.71
CA ARG A 47 12.88 -2.07 2.62
C ARG A 47 12.36 -2.32 4.03
N ALA A 48 11.45 -1.49 4.54
CA ALA A 48 10.86 -1.70 5.86
C ALA A 48 10.02 -2.98 5.89
N PHE A 49 9.17 -3.20 4.88
CA PHE A 49 8.36 -4.42 4.78
C PHE A 49 9.21 -5.68 4.65
N LEU A 50 10.31 -5.63 3.89
CA LEU A 50 11.25 -6.74 3.78
C LEU A 50 11.89 -7.07 5.13
N GLU A 51 12.35 -6.06 5.86
CA GLU A 51 12.98 -6.24 7.17
C GLU A 51 11.99 -6.73 8.24
N ILE A 52 10.74 -6.28 8.18
CA ILE A 52 9.65 -6.81 9.02
C ILE A 52 9.37 -8.27 8.66
N TRP A 53 9.27 -8.60 7.37
CA TRP A 53 9.01 -9.97 6.91
C TRP A 53 10.07 -10.96 7.38
N LYS A 54 11.35 -10.60 7.29
CA LYS A 54 12.46 -11.42 7.81
C LYS A 54 12.28 -11.70 9.29
N ARG A 55 12.06 -10.68 10.13
CA ARG A 55 11.89 -10.84 11.59
C ARG A 55 10.68 -11.69 11.95
N VAL A 56 9.54 -11.45 11.30
CA VAL A 56 8.32 -12.24 11.50
C VAL A 56 8.56 -13.72 11.13
N ASN A 57 9.33 -14.00 10.09
CA ASN A 57 9.59 -15.37 9.64
C ASN A 57 10.72 -16.09 10.38
N GLU A 58 11.83 -15.41 10.64
CA GLU A 58 13.03 -15.95 11.29
C GLU A 58 12.85 -16.05 12.80
N GLY A 59 12.25 -15.03 13.43
CA GLY A 59 12.07 -14.96 14.89
C GLY A 59 10.71 -15.45 15.39
N GLN A 60 9.76 -15.75 14.49
CA GLN A 60 8.35 -16.00 14.83
C GLN A 60 7.71 -14.88 15.68
N THR A 61 8.12 -13.63 15.45
CA THR A 61 7.61 -12.46 16.18
C THR A 61 6.32 -11.93 15.56
N SER A 62 5.54 -11.18 16.35
CA SER A 62 4.38 -10.49 15.81
C SER A 62 4.81 -9.36 14.86
N PHE A 63 3.95 -8.98 13.92
CA PHE A 63 4.21 -7.83 13.04
C PHE A 63 4.55 -6.57 13.85
N ARG A 64 3.88 -6.36 14.99
CA ARG A 64 4.07 -5.19 15.83
C ARG A 64 5.45 -5.16 16.47
N ASP A 65 5.94 -6.30 16.97
CA ASP A 65 7.27 -6.39 17.58
C ASP A 65 8.35 -6.19 16.52
N ALA A 66 8.19 -6.84 15.36
CA ALA A 66 9.09 -6.65 14.22
C ALA A 66 9.10 -5.19 13.72
N LEU A 67 7.95 -4.51 13.68
CA LEU A 67 7.85 -3.09 13.34
C LEU A 67 8.59 -2.21 14.37
N GLN A 68 8.49 -2.53 15.65
CA GLN A 68 9.17 -1.81 16.72
C GLN A 68 10.70 -1.97 16.62
N GLU A 69 11.18 -3.18 16.35
CA GLU A 69 12.61 -3.46 16.12
C GLU A 69 13.13 -2.70 14.89
N VAL A 70 12.42 -2.78 13.77
CA VAL A 70 12.77 -2.06 12.54
C VAL A 70 12.76 -0.55 12.77
N TYR A 71 11.81 -0.02 13.54
CA TYR A 71 11.80 1.40 13.90
C TYR A 71 13.04 1.80 14.71
N ASN A 72 13.46 0.96 15.67
CA ASN A 72 14.60 1.20 16.53
C ASN A 72 15.94 1.12 15.75
N GLU A 73 16.10 0.13 14.87
CA GLU A 73 17.29 -0.03 14.03
C GLU A 73 17.40 1.01 12.90
N ASN A 74 16.28 1.64 12.57
CA ASN A 74 16.19 2.70 11.57
C ASN A 74 16.81 2.38 10.19
N PRO A 75 16.48 1.25 9.54
CA PRO A 75 17.00 0.91 8.22
C PRO A 75 16.38 1.77 7.10
N VAL A 76 15.32 2.53 7.41
CA VAL A 76 14.60 3.42 6.50
C VAL A 76 14.40 4.83 7.09
N PRO A 77 15.46 5.65 7.24
CA PRO A 77 15.37 6.96 7.92
C PRO A 77 14.29 7.89 7.34
N LEU A 78 14.14 7.90 6.02
CA LEU A 78 13.14 8.73 5.32
C LEU A 78 11.69 8.36 5.68
N ARG A 79 11.45 7.13 6.15
CA ARG A 79 10.13 6.60 6.52
C ARG A 79 9.96 6.36 8.00
N GLN A 80 10.92 6.79 8.83
CA GLN A 80 10.86 6.58 10.27
C GLN A 80 9.62 7.23 10.90
N HIS A 81 9.21 8.41 10.42
CA HIS A 81 7.97 9.06 10.82
C HIS A 81 6.72 8.21 10.50
N THR A 82 6.75 7.47 9.39
CA THR A 82 5.68 6.58 8.97
C THR A 82 5.57 5.36 9.89
N LEU A 83 6.70 4.73 10.22
CA LEU A 83 6.73 3.60 11.15
C LEU A 83 6.29 4.02 12.55
N LYS A 84 6.74 5.20 13.00
CA LYS A 84 6.30 5.79 14.27
C LYS A 84 4.79 5.99 14.32
N ALA A 85 4.21 6.58 13.27
CA ALA A 85 2.77 6.83 13.21
C ALA A 85 1.94 5.53 13.29
N GLU A 86 2.40 4.45 12.65
CA GLU A 86 1.72 3.15 12.74
C GLU A 86 1.88 2.52 14.13
N LEU A 87 3.04 2.68 14.79
CA LEU A 87 3.25 2.20 16.17
C LEU A 87 2.36 2.95 17.18
N GLU A 88 2.18 4.26 17.01
CA GLU A 88 1.35 5.11 17.87
C GLU A 88 -0.15 4.89 17.62
N CYS A 89 -0.55 4.68 16.37
CA CYS A 89 -1.95 4.47 15.97
C CYS A 89 -2.08 3.28 15.02
N PRO A 90 -2.18 2.05 15.56
CA PRO A 90 -2.34 0.83 14.75
C PRO A 90 -3.59 0.90 13.88
N GLY A 91 -3.46 0.60 12.59
CA GLY A 91 -4.58 0.69 11.65
C GLY A 91 -4.88 2.12 11.18
N GLY A 92 -3.91 3.04 11.33
CA GLY A 92 -3.95 4.39 10.78
C GLY A 92 -4.06 4.40 9.25
N PHE A 93 -3.91 5.58 8.62
CA PHE A 93 -4.20 5.78 7.19
C PHE A 93 -3.57 4.74 6.23
N LEU A 94 -2.35 4.27 6.52
CA LEU A 94 -1.64 3.31 5.68
C LEU A 94 -1.94 1.85 6.00
N GLN A 95 -2.43 1.57 7.21
CA GLN A 95 -2.78 0.23 7.69
C GLN A 95 -1.67 -0.77 7.37
N LEU A 96 -0.43 -0.45 7.78
CA LEU A 96 0.76 -1.18 7.30
C LEU A 96 0.65 -2.69 7.57
N GLU A 97 0.09 -3.07 8.73
CA GLU A 97 -0.13 -4.47 9.07
C GLU A 97 -1.10 -5.18 8.11
N ARG A 98 -2.18 -4.50 7.68
CA ARG A 98 -3.11 -5.05 6.70
C ARG A 98 -2.44 -5.25 5.35
N GLN A 99 -1.63 -4.28 4.92
CA GLN A 99 -0.88 -4.38 3.67
C GLN A 99 0.15 -5.51 3.73
N PHE A 100 0.88 -5.62 4.86
CA PHE A 100 1.80 -6.72 5.10
C PHE A 100 1.11 -8.07 4.95
N ARG A 101 0.02 -8.31 5.71
CA ARG A 101 -0.72 -9.57 5.66
C ARG A 101 -1.19 -9.90 4.25
N ARG A 102 -1.72 -8.92 3.51
CA ARG A 102 -2.18 -9.10 2.13
C ARG A 102 -1.03 -9.46 1.18
N CYS A 103 0.14 -8.87 1.35
CA CYS A 103 1.31 -9.14 0.51
C CYS A 103 1.98 -10.48 0.84
N THR A 104 1.85 -10.95 2.08
CA THR A 104 2.46 -12.21 2.54
C THR A 104 1.47 -13.38 2.56
N GLU A 105 0.20 -13.12 2.23
CA GLU A 105 -0.83 -14.16 2.14
C GLU A 105 -0.43 -15.23 1.13
N GLY A 106 -0.40 -16.49 1.57
CA GLY A 106 0.00 -17.62 0.73
C GLY A 106 1.51 -17.79 0.52
N ILE A 107 2.35 -16.90 1.07
CA ILE A 107 3.80 -17.12 1.13
C ILE A 107 4.08 -18.09 2.29
N SER A 108 4.05 -19.40 2.00
CA SER A 108 4.42 -20.45 2.95
C SER A 108 5.91 -20.38 3.29
N LYS A 109 6.25 -20.77 4.52
CA LYS A 109 7.62 -21.19 4.85
C LYS A 109 7.80 -22.57 4.19
N GLU A 110 8.51 -22.63 3.07
CA GLU A 110 9.09 -23.89 2.60
C GLU A 110 10.13 -24.40 3.60
#